data_AF-A0A9E0FSE1-F1
#
_entry.id   AF-A0A9E0FSE1-F1
#
_cell.length_a   1.000
_cell.length_b   1.000
_cell.length_c   1.000
_cell.angle_alpha   90.00
_cell.angle_beta   90.00
_cell.angle_gamma   90.00
#
_symmetry.space_group_name_H-M   'P 1'
#
loop_
_entity.id
_entity.type
_entity.pdbx_description
1 polymer ?
#
loop_
_entity_poly.entity_id
_entity_poly.type
_entity_poly.pdbx_seq_one_letter_code
_entity_poly.pdbx_strand_id
1 'polypeptide(L)'
;VGWLGLMGLIILYRAWRQTRPKLFSWRLPFPLGLTGGFFDAVGGGGWGPVVTSTLLGGGADPRQAIGTTNTAEFFMSVAVSAAFLTALVTGHWETTGLTDHLWSVVGLIAGGVVAAPVAGWATKVLPHRALTWLVGALVTGLAAWQAWMLFV
;
A
#
# COMPACT_ATOMS: atom_id res chain seq x y z
N VAL A 1 -12.28 -6.82 0.84
CA VAL A 1 -13.33 -5.78 0.76
C VAL A 1 -13.32 -4.81 1.94
N GLY A 2 -13.50 -5.26 3.19
CA GLY A 2 -13.60 -4.35 4.35
C GLY A 2 -12.41 -3.40 4.54
N TRP A 3 -11.17 -3.90 4.45
CA TRP A 3 -9.96 -3.08 4.57
C TRP A 3 -9.81 -2.02 3.45
N LEU A 4 -9.99 -2.42 2.20
CA LEU A 4 -9.94 -1.52 1.04
C LEU A 4 -11.02 -0.44 1.13
N GLY A 5 -12.23 -0.80 1.54
CA GLY A 5 -13.31 0.16 1.76
C GLY A 5 -12.97 1.18 2.84
N LEU A 6 -12.44 0.72 3.98
CA LEU A 6 -11.99 1.60 5.06
C LEU A 6 -10.89 2.56 4.58
N MET A 7 -9.87 2.05 3.89
CA MET A 7 -8.78 2.88 3.37
C MET A 7 -9.25 3.88 2.30
N GLY A 8 -10.15 3.46 1.40
CA GLY A 8 -10.77 4.34 0.41
C GLY A 8 -11.50 5.52 1.06
N LEU A 9 -12.30 5.24 2.09
CA LEU A 9 -12.99 6.27 2.88
C LEU A 9 -12.03 7.18 3.63
N ILE A 10 -10.94 6.63 4.21
CA ILE A 10 -9.90 7.43 4.88
C ILE A 10 -9.20 8.38 3.89
N ILE A 11 -8.89 7.90 2.68
CA ILE A 11 -8.25 8.72 1.64
C ILE A 11 -9.19 9.84 1.19
N LEU A 12 -10.47 9.54 0.96
CA LEU A 12 -11.49 10.56 0.64
C LEU A 12 -11.65 11.57 1.78
N TYR A 13 -11.67 11.11 3.03
CA TYR A 13 -11.73 11.98 4.19
C TYR A 13 -10.51 12.90 4.28
N ARG A 14 -9.30 12.38 4.01
CA ARG A 14 -8.06 13.18 3.94
C ARG A 14 -8.08 14.19 2.80
N ALA A 15 -8.59 13.80 1.62
CA ALA A 15 -8.74 14.69 0.47
C ALA A 15 -9.65 15.88 0.78
N TRP A 16 -10.71 15.65 1.57
CA TRP A 16 -11.64 16.69 2.01
C TRP A 16 -11.07 17.57 3.13
N ARG A 17 -10.46 16.97 4.17
CA ARG A 17 -10.06 17.70 5.39
C ARG A 17 -8.67 18.33 5.35
N GLN A 18 -7.85 18.08 4.33
CA GLN A 18 -6.47 18.61 4.24
C GLN A 18 -5.67 18.36 5.54
N THR A 19 -5.89 17.23 6.21
CA THR A 19 -5.38 17.03 7.58
C THR A 19 -3.86 17.17 7.61
N ARG A 20 -3.36 18.21 8.29
CA ARG A 20 -1.94 18.34 8.60
C ARG A 20 -1.55 17.25 9.61
N PRO A 21 -0.31 16.71 9.55
CA PRO A 21 0.18 15.77 10.54
C PRO A 21 0.04 16.40 11.94
N LYS A 22 -0.72 15.76 12.83
CA LYS A 22 -0.74 16.15 14.23
C LYS A 22 0.55 15.63 14.86
N LEU A 23 1.25 16.48 15.61
CA LEU A 23 2.46 16.08 16.32
C LEU A 23 2.08 15.11 17.44
N PHE A 24 2.58 13.88 17.38
CA PHE A 24 2.39 12.87 18.41
C PHE A 24 3.73 12.18 18.71
N SER A 25 4.11 12.11 19.98
CA SER A 25 5.34 11.46 20.44
C SER A 25 5.16 9.94 20.44
N TRP A 26 5.47 9.27 19.32
CA TRP A 26 5.59 7.81 19.30
C TRP A 26 7.05 7.39 19.43
N ARG A 27 7.39 6.64 20.49
CA ARG A 27 8.79 6.31 20.84
C ARG A 27 9.23 4.90 20.43
N LEU A 28 8.34 4.07 19.90
CA LEU A 28 8.61 2.66 19.60
C LEU A 28 8.42 2.34 18.11
N PRO A 29 9.50 2.14 17.33
CA PRO A 29 9.42 1.84 15.90
C PRO A 29 8.96 0.41 15.58
N PHE A 30 9.17 -0.54 16.49
CA PHE A 30 8.80 -1.96 16.31
C PHE A 30 7.29 -2.19 16.05
N PRO A 31 6.36 -1.70 16.90
CA PRO A 31 4.92 -1.89 16.65
C PRO A 31 4.43 -1.19 15.38
N LEU A 32 5.10 -0.11 14.95
CA LEU A 32 4.76 0.60 13.72
C LEU A 32 5.09 -0.23 12.47
N GLY A 33 6.27 -0.87 12.45
CA GLY A 33 6.64 -1.76 11.35
C GLY A 33 5.75 -2.99 11.25
N LEU A 34 5.40 -3.60 12.40
CA LEU A 34 4.49 -4.75 12.42
C LEU A 34 3.09 -4.39 11.92
N THR A 35 2.49 -3.34 12.45
CA THR A 35 1.13 -2.93 12.07
C THR A 35 1.10 -2.43 10.63
N GLY A 36 2.06 -1.59 10.24
CA GLY A 36 2.20 -1.13 8.85
C GLY A 36 2.30 -2.30 7.88
N GLY A 37 3.10 -3.32 8.19
CA GLY A 37 3.37 -4.45 7.28
C GLY A 37 2.27 -5.45 7.20
N PHE A 38 1.61 -5.70 8.31
CA PHE A 38 0.41 -6.49 8.32
C PHE A 38 -0.65 -5.88 7.40
N PHE A 39 -0.92 -4.58 7.55
CA PHE A 39 -1.92 -3.90 6.72
C PHE A 39 -1.51 -3.79 5.25
N ASP A 40 -0.22 -3.63 4.97
CA ASP A 40 0.29 -3.61 3.61
C ASP A 40 0.19 -4.99 2.94
N ALA A 41 0.50 -6.07 3.67
CA ALA A 41 0.38 -7.44 3.17
C ALA A 41 -1.09 -7.88 2.98
N VAL A 42 -2.02 -7.42 3.82
CA VAL A 42 -3.44 -7.82 3.77
C VAL A 42 -4.20 -7.11 2.64
N GLY A 43 -3.85 -5.87 2.29
CA GLY A 43 -4.59 -5.17 1.23
C GLY A 43 -3.92 -3.98 0.59
N GLY A 44 -2.61 -3.80 0.79
CA GLY A 44 -1.80 -2.79 0.11
C GLY A 44 -2.04 -1.35 0.57
N GLY A 45 -0.99 -0.53 0.54
CA GLY A 45 -1.06 0.91 0.78
C GLY A 45 -1.18 1.29 2.26
N GLY A 46 -0.96 0.35 3.18
CA GLY A 46 -0.98 0.59 4.63
C GLY A 46 0.27 1.34 5.12
N TRP A 47 1.40 1.16 4.44
CA TRP A 47 2.70 1.60 4.92
C TRP A 47 2.85 3.14 5.00
N GLY A 48 2.43 3.88 3.97
CA GLY A 48 2.54 5.35 3.96
C GLY A 48 1.69 6.08 5.02
N PRO A 49 0.39 5.75 5.17
CA PRO A 49 -0.45 6.33 6.21
C PRO A 49 -0.05 5.91 7.63
N VAL A 50 0.47 4.70 7.83
CA VAL A 50 0.79 4.17 9.17
C VAL A 50 2.21 4.53 9.59
N VAL A 51 3.21 4.34 8.74
CA VAL A 51 4.63 4.50 9.12
C VAL A 51 5.10 5.93 8.87
N THR A 52 4.98 6.44 7.64
CA THR A 52 5.50 7.78 7.28
C THR A 52 4.76 8.89 8.01
N SER A 53 3.43 8.82 8.08
CA SER A 53 2.64 9.84 8.79
C SER A 53 2.96 9.87 10.29
N THR A 54 3.29 8.72 10.88
CA THR A 54 3.63 8.62 12.31
C THR A 54 5.06 9.11 12.59
N LEU A 55 6.02 8.83 11.71
CA LEU A 55 7.38 9.38 11.84
C LEU A 55 7.39 10.91 11.69
N LEU A 56 6.66 11.43 10.70
CA LEU A 56 6.48 12.88 10.51
C LEU A 56 5.73 13.51 11.69
N GLY A 57 4.69 12.85 12.20
CA GLY A 57 3.99 13.26 13.42
C GLY A 57 4.88 13.19 14.67
N GLY A 58 5.84 12.27 14.70
CA GLY A 58 6.85 12.12 15.76
C GLY A 58 7.91 13.21 15.81
N GLY A 59 7.92 14.13 14.84
CA GLY A 59 8.91 15.20 14.75
C GLY A 59 10.22 14.79 14.07
N ALA A 60 10.26 13.64 13.39
CA ALA A 60 11.41 13.29 12.56
C ALA A 60 11.57 14.29 11.40
N ASP A 61 12.81 14.62 11.04
CA ASP A 61 13.08 15.44 9.86
C ASP A 61 12.44 14.75 8.62
N PRO A 62 11.65 15.45 7.79
CA PRO A 62 10.98 14.87 6.64
C PRO A 62 11.89 14.04 5.74
N ARG A 63 13.14 14.46 5.53
CA ARG A 63 14.06 13.71 4.67
C ARG A 63 14.48 12.38 5.30
N GLN A 64 14.62 12.35 6.63
CA GLN A 64 14.96 11.13 7.38
C GLN A 64 13.73 10.21 7.44
N ALA A 65 12.55 10.74 7.74
CA ALA A 65 11.31 9.97 7.80
C ALA A 65 11.02 9.26 6.46
N ILE A 66 11.17 9.98 5.34
CA ILE A 66 10.97 9.43 3.99
C ILE A 66 12.04 8.37 3.68
N GLY A 67 13.32 8.69 3.92
CA GLY A 67 14.42 7.75 3.67
C GLY A 67 14.30 6.45 4.47
N THR A 68 14.01 6.55 5.78
CA THR A 68 13.80 5.40 6.65
C THR A 68 12.59 4.58 6.23
N THR A 69 11.48 5.23 5.88
CA THR A 69 10.28 4.52 5.39
C THR A 69 10.62 3.71 4.15
N ASN A 70 11.27 4.33 3.15
CA ASN A 70 11.60 3.68 1.88
C ASN A 70 12.52 2.47 2.07
N THR A 71 13.55 2.60 2.92
CA THR A 71 14.44 1.47 3.25
C THR A 71 13.67 0.34 3.94
N ALA A 72 12.78 0.65 4.88
CA ALA A 72 11.98 -0.35 5.56
C ALA A 72 10.98 -1.05 4.61
N GLU A 73 10.39 -0.29 3.69
CA GLU A 73 9.46 -0.79 2.67
C GLU A 73 10.15 -1.76 1.71
N PHE A 74 11.41 -1.51 1.35
CA PHE A 74 12.22 -2.45 0.57
C PHE A 74 12.36 -3.81 1.28
N PHE A 75 12.80 -3.81 2.55
CA PHE A 75 12.96 -5.06 3.32
C PHE A 75 11.63 -5.77 3.54
N MET A 76 10.55 -5.03 3.82
CA MET A 76 9.20 -5.61 3.91
C MET A 76 8.81 -6.27 2.58
N SER A 77 8.94 -5.56 1.46
CA SER A 77 8.55 -6.07 0.14
C SER A 77 9.33 -7.32 -0.24
N VAL A 78 10.63 -7.38 0.11
CA VAL A 78 11.46 -8.58 -0.04
C VAL A 78 10.92 -9.72 0.82
N ALA A 79 10.59 -9.46 2.09
CA ALA A 79 10.05 -10.48 2.99
C ALA A 79 8.69 -11.03 2.52
N VAL A 80 7.78 -10.16 2.08
CA VAL A 80 6.47 -10.55 1.51
C VAL A 80 6.65 -11.36 0.23
N SER A 81 7.54 -10.91 -0.67
CA SER A 81 7.86 -11.63 -1.91
C SER A 81 8.47 -13.00 -1.63
N ALA A 82 9.39 -13.11 -0.67
CA ALA A 82 10.00 -14.37 -0.27
C ALA A 82 8.98 -15.33 0.36
N ALA A 83 8.10 -14.82 1.22
CA ALA A 83 7.01 -15.60 1.81
C ALA A 83 6.05 -16.11 0.73
N PHE A 84 5.67 -15.26 -0.23
CA PHE A 84 4.84 -15.63 -1.38
C PHE A 84 5.48 -16.71 -2.24
N LEU A 85 6.76 -16.55 -2.61
CA LEU A 85 7.50 -17.54 -3.39
C LEU A 85 7.67 -18.87 -2.64
N THR A 86 7.93 -18.81 -1.34
CA THR A 86 8.05 -20.01 -0.51
C THR A 86 6.71 -20.73 -0.42
N ALA A 87 5.61 -20.01 -0.24
CA ALA A 87 4.26 -20.59 -0.23
C ALA A 87 3.89 -21.25 -1.58
N LEU A 88 4.31 -20.64 -2.71
CA LEU A 88 4.14 -21.21 -4.05
C LEU A 88 4.98 -22.48 -4.26
N VAL A 89 6.26 -22.47 -3.87
CA VAL A 89 7.18 -23.60 -4.10
C VAL A 89 6.87 -24.78 -3.19
N THR A 90 6.46 -24.53 -1.95
CA THR A 90 6.15 -25.58 -0.98
C THR A 90 4.80 -26.25 -1.21
N GLY A 91 3.99 -25.78 -2.17
CA GLY A 91 2.67 -26.35 -2.46
C GLY A 91 1.71 -26.24 -1.27
N HIS A 92 1.91 -25.26 -0.39
CA HIS A 92 1.08 -25.06 0.81
C HIS A 92 -0.38 -24.74 0.46
N TRP A 93 -0.58 -24.20 -0.74
CA TRP A 93 -1.84 -24.10 -1.42
C TRP A 93 -1.89 -25.26 -2.42
N GLU A 94 -2.98 -26.00 -2.46
CA GLU A 94 -3.28 -27.10 -3.40
C GLU A 94 -3.40 -26.61 -4.86
N THR A 95 -2.53 -25.69 -5.26
CA THR A 95 -2.49 -25.04 -6.56
C THR A 95 -1.64 -25.89 -7.49
N THR A 96 -2.26 -26.34 -8.57
CA THR A 96 -1.64 -26.89 -9.77
C THR A 96 -0.36 -26.10 -10.10
N GLY A 97 0.71 -26.83 -10.44
CA GLY A 97 2.11 -26.38 -10.29
C GLY A 97 2.49 -25.00 -10.83
N LEU A 98 3.69 -24.55 -10.44
CA LEU A 98 4.30 -23.23 -10.72
C LEU A 98 4.10 -22.73 -12.17
N THR A 99 4.04 -23.63 -13.15
CA THR A 99 3.85 -23.34 -14.57
C THR A 99 2.57 -22.59 -14.90
N ASP A 100 1.47 -22.79 -14.16
CA ASP A 100 0.17 -22.20 -14.49
C ASP A 100 0.04 -20.73 -14.06
N HIS A 101 0.80 -20.31 -13.04
CA HIS A 101 0.75 -18.96 -12.47
C HIS A 101 1.93 -18.07 -12.87
N LEU A 102 2.99 -18.63 -13.45
CA LEU A 102 4.16 -17.86 -13.90
C LEU A 102 3.78 -16.75 -14.88
N TRP A 103 2.83 -17.00 -15.78
CA TRP A 103 2.40 -15.99 -16.74
C TRP A 103 1.70 -14.80 -16.06
N SER A 104 0.89 -15.07 -15.02
CA SER A 104 0.26 -14.02 -14.22
C SER A 104 1.28 -13.20 -13.44
N VAL A 105 2.28 -13.85 -12.84
CA VAL A 105 3.36 -13.16 -12.11
C VAL A 105 4.17 -12.27 -13.06
N VAL A 106 4.56 -12.79 -14.22
CA VAL A 106 5.28 -12.01 -15.24
C VAL A 106 4.44 -10.83 -15.73
N GLY A 107 3.13 -11.05 -15.97
CA GLY A 107 2.21 -9.99 -16.36
C GLY A 107 2.10 -8.88 -15.30
N LEU A 108 2.02 -9.24 -14.01
CA LEU A 108 2.01 -8.29 -12.90
C LEU A 108 3.31 -7.48 -12.80
N ILE A 109 4.46 -8.15 -12.95
CA ILE A 109 5.77 -7.48 -12.94
C ILE A 109 5.89 -6.51 -14.13
N ALA A 110 5.58 -6.97 -15.35
CA ALA A 110 5.65 -6.15 -16.54
C ALA A 110 4.70 -4.94 -16.45
N GLY A 111 3.45 -5.17 -16.01
CA GLY A 111 2.48 -4.11 -15.77
C GLY A 111 2.97 -3.10 -14.74
N GLY A 112 3.56 -3.56 -13.63
CA GLY A 112 4.14 -2.70 -12.59
C GLY A 112 5.31 -1.85 -13.09
N VAL A 113 6.23 -2.45 -13.85
CA VAL A 113 7.40 -1.75 -14.45
C VAL A 113 6.95 -0.65 -15.40
N VAL A 114 5.92 -0.88 -16.21
CA VAL A 114 5.36 0.13 -17.12
C VAL A 114 4.53 1.18 -16.37
N ALA A 115 3.78 0.77 -15.34
CA ALA A 115 2.96 1.69 -14.55
C ALA A 115 3.79 2.65 -13.69
N ALA A 116 4.94 2.23 -13.18
CA ALA A 116 5.80 3.04 -12.32
C ALA A 116 6.22 4.41 -12.94
N PRO A 117 6.75 4.50 -14.18
CA PRO A 117 7.09 5.78 -14.79
C PRO A 117 5.84 6.63 -15.09
N VAL A 118 4.71 6.01 -15.44
CA VAL A 118 3.44 6.72 -15.66
C VAL A 118 2.95 7.33 -14.35
N ALA A 119 3.01 6.59 -13.24
CA ALA A 119 2.68 7.09 -11.91
C ALA A 119 3.62 8.24 -11.50
N GLY A 120 4.93 8.09 -11.72
CA GLY A 120 5.92 9.14 -11.47
C GLY A 120 5.64 10.42 -12.27
N TRP A 121 5.31 10.29 -13.56
CA TRP A 121 4.93 11.42 -14.38
C TRP A 121 3.60 12.06 -13.93
N ALA A 122 2.58 11.26 -13.61
CA ALA A 122 1.29 11.74 -13.13
C ALA A 122 1.41 12.53 -11.82
N THR A 123 2.24 12.07 -10.88
CA THR A 123 2.51 12.78 -9.62
C THR A 123 3.24 14.12 -9.83
N LYS A 124 4.00 14.26 -10.92
CA LYS A 124 4.68 15.50 -11.30
C LYS A 124 3.74 16.53 -11.93
N VAL A 125 2.74 16.08 -12.71
CA VAL A 125 1.85 16.96 -13.48
C VAL A 125 0.57 17.31 -12.72
N LEU A 126 0.00 16.38 -11.95
CA LEU A 126 -1.29 16.57 -11.30
C LEU A 126 -1.16 17.26 -9.94
N PRO A 127 -2.07 18.18 -9.59
CA PRO A 127 -2.08 18.78 -8.27
C PRO A 127 -2.42 17.71 -7.20
N HIS A 128 -1.71 17.76 -6.08
CA HIS A 128 -1.83 16.79 -4.98
C HIS A 128 -3.28 16.54 -4.51
N ARG A 129 -4.13 17.59 -4.52
CA ARG A 129 -5.56 17.48 -4.21
C ARG A 129 -6.31 16.62 -5.21
N ALA A 130 -6.12 16.81 -6.51
CA ALA A 130 -6.80 16.02 -7.53
C ALA A 130 -6.36 14.54 -7.45
N LEU A 131 -5.05 14.31 -7.25
CA LEU A 131 -4.51 12.96 -7.12
C LEU A 131 -5.10 12.22 -5.91
N THR A 132 -5.20 12.87 -4.75
CA THR A 132 -5.78 12.27 -3.54
C THR A 132 -7.27 11.96 -3.71
N TRP A 133 -8.03 12.82 -4.39
CA TRP A 133 -9.42 12.55 -4.76
C TRP A 133 -9.57 11.37 -5.72
N LEU A 134 -8.75 11.33 -6.78
CA LEU A 134 -8.77 10.24 -7.77
C LEU A 134 -8.48 8.89 -7.14
N VAL A 135 -7.42 8.80 -6.33
CA VAL A 135 -7.05 7.55 -5.65
C VAL A 135 -8.15 7.14 -4.66
N GLY A 136 -8.67 8.07 -3.86
CA GLY A 136 -9.74 7.77 -2.91
C GLY A 136 -11.02 7.28 -3.58
N ALA A 137 -11.43 7.92 -4.67
CA ALA A 137 -12.60 7.53 -5.44
C ALA A 137 -12.42 6.15 -6.10
N LEU A 138 -11.25 5.90 -6.69
CA LEU A 138 -10.92 4.62 -7.32
C LEU A 138 -10.95 3.47 -6.31
N VAL A 139 -10.25 3.60 -5.17
CA VAL A 139 -10.18 2.56 -4.14
C VAL A 139 -11.56 2.28 -3.54
N THR A 140 -12.34 3.33 -3.27
CA THR A 140 -13.70 3.20 -2.73
C THR A 140 -14.63 2.53 -3.75
N GLY A 141 -14.54 2.91 -5.02
CA GLY A 141 -15.32 2.30 -6.11
C GLY A 141 -14.98 0.83 -6.31
N LEU A 142 -13.70 0.46 -6.31
CA LEU A 142 -13.25 -0.93 -6.37
C LEU A 142 -13.75 -1.75 -5.18
N ALA A 143 -13.68 -1.19 -3.96
CA ALA A 143 -14.20 -1.84 -2.78
C ALA A 143 -15.72 -2.06 -2.86
N ALA A 144 -16.48 -1.07 -3.33
CA ALA A 144 -17.93 -1.17 -3.53
C ALA A 144 -18.29 -2.22 -4.59
N TRP A 145 -17.55 -2.26 -5.70
CA TRP A 145 -17.73 -3.27 -6.75
C TRP A 145 -17.45 -4.68 -6.24
N GLN A 146 -16.35 -4.89 -5.52
CA GLN A 146 -16.04 -6.18 -4.91
C GLN A 146 -17.09 -6.57 -3.86
N ALA A 147 -17.59 -5.62 -3.06
CA ALA A 147 -18.67 -5.87 -2.12
C ALA A 147 -19.92 -6.35 -2.84
N TRP A 148 -20.30 -5.67 -3.92
CA TRP A 148 -21.45 -6.04 -4.73
C TRP A 148 -21.33 -7.46 -5.31
N MET A 149 -20.17 -7.79 -5.88
CA MET A 149 -19.89 -9.13 -6.40
C MET A 149 -19.90 -10.24 -5.33
N LEU A 150 -19.73 -9.92 -4.05
CA LEU A 150 -19.82 -10.92 -2.98
C LEU A 150 -21.26 -11.26 -2.59
N PHE A 151 -22.22 -10.36 -2.88
CA PHE A 151 -23.62 -10.53 -2.51
C PHE A 151 -24.52 -10.96 -3.67
N VAL A 152 -24.00 -11.02 -4.90
CA VAL A 152 -24.66 -11.50 -6.12
C VAL A 152 -24.06 -12.84 -6.52
#